data_AF-A0A528HAW9-F1
#
_entry.id   AF-A0A528HAW9-F1
#
_cell.length_a   1.000
_cell.length_b   1.000
_cell.length_c   1.000
_cell.angle_alpha   90.00
_cell.angle_beta   90.00
_cell.angle_gamma   90.00
#
_symmetry.space_group_name_H-M   'P 1'
#
loop_
_entity.id
_entity.type
_entity.pdbx_description
1 polymer ?
#
loop_
_entity_poly.entity_id
_entity_poly.type
_entity_poly.pdbx_seq_one_letter_code
_entity_poly.pdbx_strand_id
1 'polypeptide(L)' 'VKSDKLTYQAKDSTADGNQFVVSVQYDARNLPVWNLFPALPMPGTTISRQSTIRVGGI' A
#
# COMPACT_ATOMS: atom_id res chain seq x y z
N VAL A 1 -3.49 9.81 11.39
CA VAL A 1 -3.72 8.59 10.58
C VAL A 1 -4.59 7.67 11.40
N LYS A 2 -5.66 7.11 10.84
CA LYS A 2 -6.51 6.11 11.50
C LYS A 2 -5.86 4.73 11.31
N SER A 3 -5.35 4.13 12.39
CA SER A 3 -4.54 2.89 12.33
C SER A 3 -5.33 1.68 11.83
N ASP A 4 -6.65 1.67 12.04
CA ASP A 4 -7.61 0.66 11.58
C ASP A 4 -7.76 0.59 10.05
N LYS A 5 -7.30 1.62 9.34
CA LYS A 5 -7.38 1.70 7.87
C LYS A 5 -6.08 1.35 7.17
N LEU A 6 -5.04 1.04 7.93
CA LEU A 6 -3.72 0.73 7.43
C LEU A 6 -3.45 -0.77 7.59
N THR A 7 -3.36 -1.46 6.47
CA THR A 7 -2.96 -2.88 6.44
C THR A 7 -1.55 -2.98 5.92
N TYR A 8 -0.70 -3.76 6.58
CA TYR A 8 0.65 -4.06 6.13
C TYR A 8 0.84 -5.57 5.98
N GLN A 9 1.73 -5.95 5.09
CA GLN A 9 2.11 -7.34 4.88
C GLN A 9 3.59 -7.39 4.50
N ALA A 10 4.35 -8.24 5.18
CA ALA A 10 5.69 -8.61 4.78
C ALA A 10 5.66 -10.07 4.32
N LYS A 11 6.22 -10.34 3.14
CA LYS A 11 6.34 -11.68 2.58
C LYS A 11 7.72 -11.87 1.98
N ASP A 12 8.25 -13.09 2.05
CA ASP A 12 9.44 -13.43 1.29
C ASP A 12 9.22 -13.19 -0.20
N SER A 13 10.25 -12.70 -0.89
CA SER A 13 10.17 -12.48 -2.31
C SER A 13 10.24 -13.82 -3.03
N THR A 14 9.19 -14.15 -3.79
CA THR A 14 9.18 -15.34 -4.66
C THR A 14 10.14 -15.21 -5.85
N ALA A 15 10.64 -14.00 -6.11
CA ALA A 15 11.57 -13.71 -7.20
C ALA A 15 13.05 -13.68 -6.76
N ASP A 16 13.33 -13.45 -5.47
CA ASP A 16 14.69 -13.40 -4.92
C ASP A 16 14.67 -13.82 -3.43
N GLY A 17 15.26 -14.97 -3.11
CA GLY A 17 15.31 -15.49 -1.74
C GLY A 17 16.11 -14.64 -0.76
N ASN A 18 16.90 -13.67 -1.25
CA ASN A 18 17.60 -12.69 -0.44
C ASN A 18 16.81 -11.39 -0.34
N GLN A 19 15.50 -11.40 -0.52
CA GLN A 19 14.64 -10.24 -0.38
C GLN A 19 13.31 -10.59 0.28
N PHE A 20 12.75 -9.63 1.00
CA PHE A 20 11.34 -9.63 1.37
C PHE A 20 10.65 -8.39 0.81
N VAL A 21 9.39 -8.59 0.47
CA VAL A 21 8.50 -7.59 -0.11
C VAL A 21 7.58 -7.10 1.00
N VAL A 22 7.65 -5.81 1.28
CA VAL A 22 6.74 -5.14 2.20
C VAL A 22 5.71 -4.35 1.42
N SER A 23 4.44 -4.66 1.65
CA SER A 23 3.30 -3.97 1.07
C SER A 23 2.49 -3.28 2.16
N VAL A 24 2.16 -2.02 1.94
CA VAL A 24 1.26 -1.23 2.79
C VAL A 24 0.09 -0.76 1.97
N GLN A 25 -1.11 -0.93 2.49
CA GLN A 25 -2.37 -0.49 1.90
C GLN A 25 -3.11 0.40 2.88
N TYR A 26 -3.69 1.48 2.36
CA TYR A 26 -4.50 2.40 3.13
C TYR A 26 -5.89 2.57 2.50
N ASP A 27 -6.93 2.37 3.30
CA ASP A 27 -8.31 2.70 2.92
C ASP A 27 -8.53 4.21 2.98
N ALA A 28 -8.49 4.84 1.80
CA ALA A 28 -8.62 6.28 1.64
C ALA A 28 -10.06 6.74 1.39
N ARG A 29 -11.09 5.86 1.40
CA ARG A 29 -12.48 6.18 1.02
C ARG A 29 -13.07 7.39 1.74
N ASN A 30 -12.61 7.68 2.95
CA ASN A 30 -13.09 8.79 3.76
C ASN A 30 -12.29 10.08 3.58
N LEU A 31 -11.35 10.15 2.64
CA LEU A 31 -10.66 11.40 2.31
C LEU A 31 -11.58 12.30 1.47
N PRO A 32 -11.60 13.62 1.73
CA PRO A 32 -12.48 14.56 1.02
C PRO A 32 -12.24 14.64 -0.49
N VAL A 33 -11.04 14.27 -0.95
CA VAL A 33 -10.66 14.28 -2.37
C VAL A 33 -11.61 13.45 -3.24
N TRP A 34 -12.22 12.41 -2.68
CA TRP A 34 -13.18 11.53 -3.37
C TRP A 34 -14.56 12.14 -3.58
N ASN A 35 -14.83 13.31 -2.99
CA ASN A 35 -16.10 14.03 -3.18
C ASN A 35 -15.95 15.26 -4.09
N LEU A 36 -14.76 15.49 -4.66
CA LEU A 36 -14.47 16.72 -5.43
C LEU A 36 -14.95 16.66 -6.88
N PHE A 37 -15.13 15.47 -7.46
CA PHE A 37 -15.48 15.31 -8.87
C PHE A 37 -16.61 14.28 -9.07
N PRO A 38 -17.88 14.65 -8.83
CA PRO A 38 -19.02 13.71 -8.91
C PRO A 38 -19.32 13.20 -10.32
N ALA A 39 -18.85 13.88 -11.36
CA ALA A 39 -19.13 13.57 -12.77
C ALA A 39 -17.98 12.84 -13.49
N LEU A 40 -16.89 12.49 -12.79
CA LEU A 40 -15.72 11.83 -13.39
C LEU A 40 -15.50 10.45 -12.78
N PRO A 41 -15.08 9.45 -13.56
CA PRO A 41 -14.68 8.16 -13.01
C PRO A 41 -13.50 8.36 -12.06
N MET A 42 -13.71 8.05 -10.78
CA MET A 42 -12.68 8.21 -9.76
C MET A 42 -11.74 7.01 -9.74
N PRO A 43 -10.44 7.20 -9.45
CA PRO A 43 -9.53 6.08 -9.23
C PRO A 43 -9.95 5.26 -8.00
N GLY A 44 -9.36 4.07 -7.87
CA GLY A 44 -9.57 3.22 -6.71
C GLY A 44 -9.22 3.94 -5.40
N THR A 45 -10.01 3.69 -4.36
CA THR A 45 -9.88 4.35 -3.05
C THR A 45 -8.85 3.70 -2.13
N THR A 46 -8.05 2.76 -2.64
CA THR A 46 -6.97 2.11 -1.91
C THR A 46 -5.63 2.69 -2.37
N ILE A 47 -4.90 3.30 -1.44
CA ILE A 47 -3.52 3.73 -1.70
C ILE A 47 -2.60 2.56 -1.34
N SER A 48 -1.84 2.06 -2.33
CA SER A 48 -0.92 0.93 -2.15
C SER A 48 0.52 1.37 -2.38
N ARG A 49 1.42 0.98 -1.48
CA ARG A 49 2.87 1.15 -1.64
C ARG A 49 3.58 -0.16 -1.38
N GLN A 50 4.58 -0.46 -2.19
CA GLN A 50 5.40 -1.64 -2.07
C GLN A 50 6.87 -1.25 -2.03
N SER A 51 7.67 -1.99 -1.26
CA SER A 51 9.12 -1.81 -1.19
C SER A 51 9.78 -3.18 -1.02
N THR A 52 10.93 -3.35 -1.64
CA THR A 52 11.76 -4.55 -1.49
C THR A 52 12.86 -4.25 -0.48
N ILE A 53 13.11 -5.19 0.43
CA ILE A 53 14.18 -5.11 1.41
C ILE A 53 15.06 -6.33 1.23
N ARG A 54 16.37 -6.10 1.07
CA ARG A 54 17.35 -7.17 0.91
C ARG A 54 17.69 -7.81 2.26
N VAL A 55 17.66 -9.13 2.29
CA VAL A 55 18.17 -9.98 3.36
C VAL A 55 19.68 -10.13 3.14
N GLY A 56 20.45 -9.40 3.94
CA GLY A 56 21.91 -9.40 3.87
C GLY A 56 22.49 -8.00 3.76
N GLY A 57 23.01 -7.52 4.88
CA GLY A 57 23.95 -6.42 4.97
C GLY A 57 24.90 -6.73 6.12
N ILE A 58 26.21 -6.71 5.84
CA ILE A 58 27.20 -6.41 6.88
C ILE A 58 27.01 -4.94 7.28
#